data_AF-A0A8E0WMB3-F1
#
_entry.id   AF-A0A8E0WMB3-F1
#
_cell.length_a   1.000
_cell.length_b   1.000
_cell.length_c   1.000
_cell.angle_alpha   90.00
_cell.angle_beta   90.00
_cell.angle_gamma   90.00
#
_symmetry.space_group_name_H-M   'P 1'
#
loop_
_entity.id
_entity.type
_entity.pdbx_description
1 polymer ?
#
loop_
_entity_poly.entity_id
_entity_poly.type
_entity_poly.pdbx_seq_one_letter_code
_entity_poly.pdbx_strand_id
1 'polypeptide(L)'
;MLYYINKILSNNKVQAIILGIIGLGIVTVLTSYNIDDPSFNSVTTEYPSNLVGIFGSYLSDCLYQFFGLAAFIIPLACFVWVRNCWYGRYRGSFIRIFVMLLALVSSSTLLSKIKLEFIPANAGGAIGIIASNFFERFTNQLYLLLIFFTFIILVVLLEIKFTSLSNFIIKLGKF
;
A
#
# COMPACT_ATOMS: atom_id res chain seq x y z
N MET A 1 21.39 -21.61 -18.60
CA MET A 1 20.12 -21.57 -17.81
C MET A 1 19.75 -20.15 -17.38
N LEU A 2 20.63 -19.41 -16.68
CA LEU A 2 20.37 -18.03 -16.21
C LEU A 2 19.98 -17.02 -17.30
N TYR A 3 20.59 -17.08 -18.48
CA TYR A 3 20.26 -16.19 -19.61
C TYR A 3 18.78 -16.29 -20.04
N TYR A 4 18.26 -17.51 -20.16
CA TYR A 4 16.87 -17.73 -20.58
C TYR A 4 15.88 -17.25 -19.53
N ILE A 5 16.19 -17.47 -18.24
CA ILE A 5 15.38 -16.98 -17.12
C ILE A 5 15.32 -15.45 -17.15
N ASN A 6 16.46 -14.77 -17.28
CA ASN A 6 16.52 -13.32 -17.35
C ASN A 6 15.80 -12.76 -18.59
N LYS A 7 15.86 -13.45 -19.73
CA LYS A 7 15.14 -13.07 -20.95
C LYS A 7 13.61 -13.19 -20.82
N ILE A 8 13.13 -14.17 -20.07
CA ILE A 8 11.70 -14.33 -19.79
C ILE A 8 11.25 -13.27 -18.78
N LEU A 9 12.01 -13.06 -17.71
CA LEU A 9 11.73 -12.07 -16.67
C LEU A 9 11.83 -10.62 -17.16
N SER A 10 12.57 -10.34 -18.23
CA SER A 10 12.64 -9.01 -18.83
C SER A 10 11.44 -8.68 -19.72
N ASN A 11 10.56 -9.65 -20.00
CA ASN A 11 9.34 -9.39 -20.74
C ASN A 11 8.34 -8.65 -19.86
N ASN A 12 7.98 -7.42 -20.27
CA ASN A 12 7.04 -6.59 -19.52
C ASN A 12 5.70 -7.30 -19.25
N LYS A 13 5.20 -8.15 -20.14
CA LYS A 13 3.94 -8.88 -19.92
C LYS A 13 4.10 -9.93 -18.80
N VAL A 14 5.24 -10.61 -18.75
CA VAL A 14 5.54 -11.58 -17.69
C VAL A 14 5.67 -10.86 -16.35
N GLN A 15 6.36 -9.72 -16.31
CA GLN A 15 6.44 -8.87 -15.12
C GLN A 15 5.06 -8.40 -14.65
N ALA A 16 4.19 -7.99 -15.57
CA ALA A 16 2.83 -7.59 -15.27
C ALA A 16 2.03 -8.73 -14.61
N ILE A 17 2.14 -9.95 -15.13
CA ILE A 17 1.46 -11.12 -14.56
C ILE A 17 1.99 -11.42 -13.15
N ILE A 18 3.31 -11.42 -12.97
CA ILE A 18 3.94 -11.66 -11.66
C ILE A 18 3.48 -10.61 -10.64
N LEU A 19 3.53 -9.33 -11.01
CA LEU A 19 3.07 -8.24 -10.15
C LEU A 19 1.57 -8.32 -9.84
N GLY A 20 0.76 -8.76 -10.79
CA GLY A 20 -0.68 -8.98 -10.59
C GLY A 20 -0.95 -10.08 -9.57
N ILE A 21 -0.24 -11.20 -9.68
CA ILE A 21 -0.33 -12.32 -8.72
C ILE A 21 0.12 -11.88 -7.32
N ILE A 22 1.24 -11.16 -7.23
CA ILE A 22 1.73 -10.61 -5.95
C ILE A 22 0.71 -9.65 -5.35
N GLY A 23 0.19 -8.70 -6.15
CA GLY A 23 -0.82 -7.75 -5.71
C GLY A 23 -2.09 -8.44 -5.20
N LEU A 24 -2.63 -9.41 -5.95
CA LEU A 24 -3.79 -10.19 -5.53
C LEU A 24 -3.51 -11.00 -4.27
N GLY A 25 -2.34 -11.64 -4.16
CA GLY A 25 -1.92 -12.38 -2.97
C GLY A 25 -1.88 -11.49 -1.72
N ILE A 26 -1.36 -10.27 -1.84
CA ILE A 26 -1.32 -9.32 -0.73
C ILE A 26 -2.75 -8.85 -0.36
N VAL A 27 -3.62 -8.59 -1.35
CA VAL A 27 -5.03 -8.29 -1.07
C VAL A 27 -5.68 -9.44 -0.31
N THR A 28 -5.50 -10.69 -0.76
CA THR A 28 -6.09 -11.85 -0.07
C THR A 28 -5.58 -11.94 1.36
N VAL A 29 -4.27 -11.81 1.58
CA VAL A 29 -3.67 -11.84 2.91
C VAL A 29 -4.26 -10.77 3.83
N LEU A 30 -4.37 -9.52 3.37
CA LEU A 30 -4.89 -8.41 4.17
C LEU A 30 -6.39 -8.54 4.43
N THR A 31 -7.18 -8.90 3.42
CA THR A 31 -8.65 -9.01 3.54
C THR A 31 -9.09 -10.21 4.38
N SER A 32 -8.29 -11.27 4.45
CA SER A 32 -8.54 -12.42 5.33
C SER A 32 -7.79 -12.35 6.66
N TYR A 33 -7.37 -11.15 7.09
CA TYR A 33 -6.78 -10.99 8.42
C TYR A 33 -7.80 -11.28 9.51
N ASN A 34 -7.37 -12.02 10.52
CA ASN A 34 -8.10 -12.26 11.73
C ASN A 34 -7.17 -12.03 12.93
N ILE A 35 -7.68 -11.37 13.96
CA ILE A 35 -6.91 -11.04 15.17
C ILE A 35 -6.62 -12.29 16.02
N ASP A 36 -7.45 -13.32 15.90
CA ASP A 36 -7.33 -14.58 16.63
C ASP A 36 -6.41 -15.60 15.93
N ASP A 37 -5.96 -15.30 14.70
CA ASP A 37 -5.05 -16.17 13.97
C ASP A 37 -3.67 -16.25 14.65
N PRO A 38 -2.95 -17.38 14.50
CA PRO A 38 -1.59 -17.50 15.00
C PRO A 38 -0.70 -16.44 14.34
N SER A 39 0.01 -15.69 15.18
CA SER A 39 0.89 -14.58 14.79
C SER A 39 2.07 -14.44 15.75
N PHE A 40 2.94 -13.46 15.53
CA PHE A 40 4.01 -13.18 16.49
C PHE A 40 3.47 -12.66 17.84
N ASN A 41 2.28 -12.06 17.83
CA ASN A 41 1.66 -11.45 19.00
C ASN A 41 0.57 -12.34 19.63
N SER A 42 0.11 -13.37 18.91
CA SER A 42 -0.93 -14.31 19.35
C SER A 42 -0.49 -15.75 19.16
N VAL A 43 -0.23 -16.46 20.27
CA VAL A 43 0.12 -17.88 20.25
C VAL A 43 -1.15 -18.69 20.45
N THR A 44 -1.69 -19.23 19.35
CA THR A 44 -2.88 -20.08 19.36
C THR A 44 -2.57 -21.45 18.75
N THR A 45 -3.30 -22.48 19.18
CA THR A 45 -3.24 -23.83 18.58
C THR A 45 -4.27 -24.04 17.47
N GLU A 46 -5.04 -22.99 17.17
CA GLU A 46 -6.08 -23.04 16.14
C GLU A 46 -5.48 -22.93 14.74
N TYR A 47 -6.20 -23.50 13.77
CA TYR A 47 -5.81 -23.38 12.37
C TYR A 47 -6.04 -21.94 11.88
N PRO A 48 -5.08 -21.35 11.14
CA PRO A 48 -5.22 -19.98 10.66
C PRO A 48 -6.41 -19.87 9.70
N SER A 49 -7.25 -18.86 9.94
CA SER A 49 -8.39 -18.52 9.09
C SER A 49 -7.98 -17.70 7.86
N ASN A 50 -6.77 -17.13 7.84
CA ASN A 50 -6.22 -16.47 6.67
C ASN A 50 -6.19 -17.40 5.44
N LEU A 51 -6.64 -16.89 4.29
CA LEU A 51 -6.78 -17.68 3.06
C LEU A 51 -5.43 -18.17 2.49
N VAL A 52 -4.33 -17.53 2.85
CA VAL A 52 -2.97 -17.94 2.48
C VAL A 52 -2.33 -18.83 3.56
N GLY A 53 -3.11 -19.23 4.57
CA GLY A 53 -2.69 -20.06 5.68
C GLY A 53 -1.77 -19.32 6.65
N ILE A 54 -0.87 -20.07 7.31
CA ILE A 54 -0.03 -19.54 8.38
C ILE A 54 0.93 -18.45 7.91
N PHE A 55 1.46 -18.55 6.68
CA PHE A 55 2.30 -17.48 6.15
C PHE A 55 1.50 -16.18 5.97
N GLY A 56 0.25 -16.31 5.52
CA GLY A 56 -0.67 -15.19 5.36
C GLY A 56 -0.98 -14.51 6.69
N SER A 57 -1.33 -15.28 7.74
CA SER A 57 -1.68 -14.71 9.05
C SER A 57 -0.54 -13.85 9.60
N TYR A 58 0.69 -14.37 9.63
CA TYR A 58 1.88 -13.65 10.08
C TYR A 58 2.19 -12.43 9.20
N LEU A 59 2.07 -12.55 7.87
CA LEU A 59 2.33 -11.43 6.97
C LEU A 59 1.30 -10.31 7.15
N SER A 60 0.01 -10.63 7.23
CA SER A 60 -1.04 -9.63 7.49
C SER A 60 -0.88 -8.96 8.84
N ASP A 61 -0.57 -9.73 9.89
CA ASP A 61 -0.36 -9.18 11.24
C ASP A 61 0.79 -8.16 11.24
N CYS A 62 1.95 -8.53 10.66
CA CYS A 62 3.07 -7.61 10.50
C CYS A 62 2.67 -6.34 9.71
N LEU A 63 1.99 -6.48 8.57
CA LEU A 63 1.60 -5.34 7.73
C LEU A 63 0.64 -4.39 8.46
N TYR A 64 -0.37 -4.93 9.14
CA TYR A 64 -1.31 -4.14 9.94
C TYR A 64 -0.64 -3.52 11.16
N GLN A 65 0.27 -4.22 11.83
CA GLN A 65 0.99 -3.71 12.98
C GLN A 65 1.88 -2.51 12.60
N PHE A 66 2.58 -2.56 11.46
CA PHE A 66 3.45 -1.46 11.05
C PHE A 66 2.72 -0.32 10.35
N PHE A 67 1.82 -0.63 9.40
CA PHE A 67 1.22 0.35 8.48
C PHE A 67 -0.28 0.51 8.64
N GLY A 68 -0.96 -0.34 9.41
CA GLY A 68 -2.41 -0.33 9.53
C GLY A 68 -3.11 -0.50 8.18
N LEU A 69 -4.20 0.25 7.97
CA LEU A 69 -4.93 0.27 6.70
C LEU A 69 -4.10 0.80 5.52
N ALA A 70 -3.03 1.57 5.77
CA ALA A 70 -2.15 2.04 4.70
C ALA A 70 -1.44 0.88 3.98
N ALA A 71 -1.37 -0.33 4.57
CA ALA A 71 -0.81 -1.53 3.94
C ALA A 71 -1.43 -1.83 2.56
N PHE A 72 -2.68 -1.44 2.31
CA PHE A 72 -3.35 -1.57 1.00
C PHE A 72 -2.70 -0.74 -0.13
N ILE A 73 -1.80 0.19 0.20
CA ILE A 73 -1.02 0.92 -0.80
C ILE A 73 -0.06 -0.02 -1.55
N ILE A 74 0.41 -1.09 -0.92
CA ILE A 74 1.30 -2.08 -1.56
C ILE A 74 0.61 -2.76 -2.75
N PRO A 75 -0.56 -3.43 -2.59
CA PRO A 75 -1.25 -4.03 -3.73
C PRO A 75 -1.74 -2.99 -4.74
N LEU A 76 -2.15 -1.79 -4.28
CA LEU A 76 -2.51 -0.68 -5.18
C LEU A 76 -1.34 -0.31 -6.11
N ALA A 77 -0.14 -0.15 -5.55
CA ALA A 77 1.06 0.15 -6.31
C ALA A 77 1.40 -0.99 -7.29
N CYS A 78 1.28 -2.25 -6.86
CA CYS A 78 1.42 -3.40 -7.75
C CYS A 78 0.50 -3.29 -8.96
N PHE A 79 -0.80 -3.01 -8.78
CA PHE A 79 -1.75 -2.87 -9.89
C PHE A 79 -1.44 -1.70 -10.83
N VAL A 80 -0.98 -0.56 -10.30
CA VAL A 80 -0.48 0.55 -11.14
C VAL A 80 0.73 0.10 -11.98
N TRP A 81 1.61 -0.71 -11.41
CA TRP A 81 2.78 -1.23 -12.13
C TRP A 81 2.40 -2.30 -13.15
N VAL A 82 1.42 -3.16 -12.87
CA VAL A 82 0.82 -4.09 -13.86
C VAL A 82 0.38 -3.31 -15.10
N ARG A 83 -0.42 -2.25 -14.92
CA ARG A 83 -0.86 -1.37 -16.01
C ARG A 83 0.33 -0.87 -16.83
N ASN A 84 1.38 -0.41 -16.17
CA ASN A 84 2.55 0.17 -16.83
C ASN A 84 3.39 -0.83 -17.60
N CYS A 85 3.62 -2.01 -17.02
CA CYS A 85 4.25 -3.13 -17.69
C CYS A 85 3.44 -3.54 -18.93
N TRP A 86 2.11 -3.63 -18.81
CA TRP A 86 1.23 -4.00 -19.92
C TRP A 86 1.32 -3.03 -21.11
N TYR A 87 1.39 -1.72 -20.85
CA TYR A 87 1.54 -0.69 -21.88
C TYR A 87 3.00 -0.39 -22.27
N GLY A 88 3.97 -1.17 -21.80
CA GLY A 88 5.39 -0.99 -22.13
C GLY A 88 6.01 0.31 -21.61
N ARG A 89 5.42 0.91 -20.58
CA ARG A 89 5.87 2.19 -19.96
C ARG A 89 6.75 1.97 -18.73
N TYR A 90 7.22 0.75 -18.50
CA TYR A 90 7.99 0.43 -17.31
C TYR A 90 9.42 0.96 -17.43
N ARG A 91 9.65 2.16 -16.88
CA ARG A 91 10.98 2.79 -16.76
C ARG A 91 11.19 3.28 -15.33
N GLY A 92 12.34 2.95 -14.73
CA GLY A 92 12.79 3.47 -13.43
C GLY A 92 12.09 2.89 -12.20
N SER A 93 12.31 1.61 -11.88
CA SER A 93 11.68 0.91 -10.75
C SER A 93 11.93 1.56 -9.39
N PHE A 94 13.12 2.16 -9.17
CA PHE A 94 13.53 2.67 -7.87
C PHE A 94 12.69 3.86 -7.38
N ILE A 95 12.42 4.83 -8.27
CA ILE A 95 11.61 6.01 -7.94
C ILE A 95 10.18 5.59 -7.55
N ARG A 96 9.63 4.59 -8.23
CA ARG A 96 8.28 4.07 -7.96
C ARG A 96 8.20 3.41 -6.59
N ILE A 97 9.20 2.61 -6.23
CA ILE A 97 9.30 2.01 -4.90
C ILE A 97 9.42 3.12 -3.84
N PHE A 98 10.25 4.14 -4.10
CA PHE A 98 10.39 5.27 -3.18
C PHE A 98 9.08 6.04 -2.98
N VAL A 99 8.35 6.33 -4.07
CA VAL A 99 7.02 6.98 -4.01
C VAL A 99 6.01 6.11 -3.26
N MET A 100 6.02 4.78 -3.48
CA MET A 100 5.16 3.86 -2.74
C MET A 100 5.47 3.85 -1.23
N LEU A 101 6.75 3.84 -0.84
CA LEU A 101 7.15 3.91 0.56
C LEU A 101 6.76 5.24 1.21
N LEU A 102 6.94 6.36 0.49
CA LEU A 102 6.48 7.66 0.96
C LEU A 102 4.95 7.69 1.11
N ALA A 103 4.21 7.13 0.14
CA ALA A 103 2.76 7.04 0.20
C ALA A 103 2.29 6.20 1.40
N LEU A 104 2.96 5.07 1.65
CA LEU A 104 2.72 4.20 2.81
C LEU A 104 2.87 4.95 4.12
N VAL A 105 4.04 5.55 4.35
CA VAL A 105 4.34 6.26 5.61
C VAL A 105 3.40 7.46 5.79
N SER A 106 3.23 8.29 4.77
CA SER A 106 2.38 9.49 4.85
C SER A 106 0.89 9.18 5.01
N SER A 107 0.38 8.10 4.40
CA SER A 107 -1.01 7.69 4.62
C SER A 107 -1.20 7.04 5.99
N SER A 108 -0.22 6.25 6.43
CA SER A 108 -0.16 5.64 7.77
C SER A 108 -0.20 6.71 8.87
N THR A 109 0.51 7.82 8.72
CA THR A 109 0.47 8.94 9.69
C THR A 109 -0.89 9.62 9.76
N LEU A 110 -1.56 9.83 8.62
CA LEU A 110 -2.90 10.44 8.57
C LEU A 110 -3.95 9.53 9.20
N LEU A 111 -3.88 8.23 8.91
CA LEU A 111 -4.81 7.23 9.40
C LEU A 111 -4.65 6.94 10.90
N SER A 112 -3.51 7.25 11.50
CA SER A 112 -3.20 7.03 12.93
C SER A 112 -4.27 7.57 13.90
N LYS A 113 -4.96 8.65 13.53
CA LYS A 113 -6.03 9.25 14.34
C LYS A 113 -7.33 8.44 14.38
N ILE A 114 -7.52 7.52 13.43
CA ILE A 114 -8.71 6.69 13.34
C ILE A 114 -8.46 5.42 14.18
N LYS A 115 -9.21 5.29 15.28
CA LYS A 115 -9.17 4.10 16.13
C LYS A 115 -10.05 3.02 15.52
N LEU A 116 -9.50 1.82 15.37
CA LEU A 116 -10.20 0.63 14.89
C LEU A 116 -9.86 -0.51 15.85
N GLU A 117 -10.87 -1.04 16.54
CA GLU A 117 -10.68 -2.06 17.58
C GLU A 117 -10.13 -3.39 17.01
N PHE A 118 -10.46 -3.69 15.75
CA PHE A 118 -10.01 -4.91 15.06
C PHE A 118 -8.57 -4.84 14.54
N ILE A 119 -7.89 -3.68 14.63
CA ILE A 119 -6.52 -3.52 14.16
C ILE A 119 -5.64 -3.19 15.37
N PRO A 120 -4.63 -4.02 15.71
CA PRO A 120 -3.90 -3.91 16.97
C PRO A 120 -3.19 -2.57 17.16
N ALA A 121 -2.84 -1.89 16.07
CA ALA A 121 -2.09 -0.63 16.07
C ALA A 121 -2.87 0.55 15.47
N ASN A 122 -4.20 0.60 15.65
CA ASN A 122 -5.11 1.56 15.02
C ASN A 122 -5.05 1.51 13.47
N ALA A 123 -5.83 2.36 12.80
CA ALA A 123 -5.85 2.40 11.34
C ALA A 123 -4.51 2.82 10.71
N GLY A 124 -3.63 3.49 11.47
CA GLY A 124 -2.32 3.96 10.98
C GLY A 124 -1.16 3.00 11.22
N GLY A 125 -1.27 2.00 12.09
CA GLY A 125 -0.13 1.18 12.49
C GLY A 125 0.89 1.93 13.35
N ALA A 126 1.89 1.20 13.85
CA ALA A 126 2.94 1.70 14.74
C ALA A 126 3.75 2.84 14.11
N ILE A 127 4.10 2.75 12.81
CA ILE A 127 4.84 3.80 12.09
C ILE A 127 4.00 5.07 12.04
N GLY A 128 2.71 4.93 11.77
CA GLY A 128 1.75 6.03 11.70
C GLY A 128 1.64 6.74 13.04
N ILE A 129 1.54 6.00 14.13
CA ILE A 129 1.46 6.53 15.50
C ILE A 129 2.74 7.28 15.87
N ILE A 130 3.91 6.69 15.63
CA ILE A 130 5.19 7.32 15.95
C ILE A 130 5.34 8.64 15.18
N ALA A 131 5.06 8.61 13.88
CA ALA A 131 5.22 9.78 13.05
C ALA A 131 4.10 10.82 13.31
N SER A 132 2.85 10.41 13.55
CA SER A 132 1.78 11.36 13.94
C SER A 132 2.13 12.08 15.23
N ASN A 133 2.62 11.37 16.24
CA ASN A 133 3.06 11.97 17.51
C ASN A 133 4.23 12.94 17.32
N PHE A 134 5.11 12.68 16.34
CA PHE A 134 6.17 13.62 15.97
C PHE A 134 5.60 14.89 15.33
N PHE A 135 4.66 14.77 14.39
CA PHE A 135 4.04 15.93 13.71
C PHE A 135 3.13 16.76 14.63
N GLU A 136 2.46 16.13 15.60
CA GLU A 136 1.59 16.82 16.56
C GLU A 136 2.34 17.69 17.57
N ARG A 137 3.66 17.49 17.74
CA ARG A 137 4.51 18.41 18.50
C ARG A 137 4.64 19.77 17.83
N PHE A 138 4.27 19.87 16.55
CA PHE A 138 4.33 21.10 15.78
C PHE A 138 2.94 21.72 15.59
N THR A 139 2.89 22.92 15.02
CA THR A 139 1.65 23.69 14.81
C THR A 139 0.66 22.99 13.86
N ASN A 140 -0.63 23.26 14.04
CA ASN A 140 -1.72 22.74 13.19
C ASN A 140 -1.51 22.94 11.68
N GLN A 141 -0.75 23.98 11.28
CA GLN A 141 -0.41 24.24 9.88
C GLN A 141 0.43 23.13 9.24
N LEU A 142 1.34 22.49 10.00
CA LEU A 142 2.18 21.41 9.46
C LEU A 142 1.38 20.13 9.21
N TYR A 143 0.32 19.89 9.97
CA TYR A 143 -0.59 18.77 9.72
C TYR A 143 -1.41 18.96 8.43
N LEU A 144 -1.83 20.19 8.12
CA LEU A 144 -2.49 20.50 6.83
C LEU A 144 -1.54 20.30 5.64
N LEU A 145 -0.28 20.70 5.79
CA LEU A 145 0.76 20.45 4.78
C LEU A 145 0.98 18.95 4.57
N LEU A 146 1.01 18.15 5.65
CA LEU A 146 1.10 16.70 5.55
C LEU A 146 -0.05 16.11 4.72
N ILE A 147 -1.30 16.53 4.97
CA ILE A 147 -2.46 16.10 4.16
C ILE A 147 -2.24 16.45 2.68
N PHE A 148 -1.85 17.69 2.40
CA PHE A 148 -1.63 18.17 1.03
C PHE A 148 -0.54 17.37 0.31
N PHE A 149 0.62 17.17 0.95
CA PHE A 149 1.70 16.38 0.36
C PHE A 149 1.34 14.91 0.19
N THR A 150 0.61 14.33 1.14
CA THR A 150 0.11 12.94 1.03
C THR A 150 -0.80 12.80 -0.19
N PHE A 151 -1.70 13.75 -0.40
CA PHE A 151 -2.56 13.78 -1.59
C PHE A 151 -1.74 13.84 -2.89
N ILE A 152 -0.74 14.72 -2.96
CA ILE A 152 0.16 14.79 -4.13
C ILE A 152 0.88 13.47 -4.34
N ILE A 153 1.44 12.88 -3.28
CA ILE A 153 2.17 11.62 -3.36
C ILE A 153 1.26 10.49 -3.87
N LEU A 154 0.00 10.43 -3.42
CA LEU A 154 -0.96 9.45 -3.92
C LEU A 154 -1.33 9.67 -5.40
N VAL A 155 -1.49 10.93 -5.82
CA VAL A 155 -1.72 11.27 -7.24
C VAL A 155 -0.53 10.84 -8.10
N VAL A 156 0.70 11.05 -7.62
CA VAL A 156 1.93 10.61 -8.28
C VAL A 156 2.02 9.09 -8.31
N LEU A 157 1.70 8.41 -7.20
CA LEU A 157 1.68 6.95 -7.10
C LEU A 157 0.73 6.33 -8.13
N LEU A 158 -0.48 6.90 -8.28
CA LEU A 158 -1.48 6.45 -9.24
C LEU A 158 -1.14 6.84 -10.69
N GLU A 159 -0.11 7.66 -10.88
CA GLU A 159 0.33 8.25 -12.14
C GLU A 159 -0.84 8.88 -12.91
N ILE A 160 -1.71 9.60 -12.20
CA ILE A 160 -2.85 10.27 -12.81
C ILE A 160 -2.31 11.45 -13.62
N LYS A 161 -2.59 11.45 -14.92
CA LYS A 161 -2.20 12.58 -15.79
C LYS A 161 -3.00 13.81 -15.41
N PHE A 162 -2.32 14.95 -15.27
CA PHE A 162 -2.94 16.23 -14.97
C PHE A 162 -4.06 16.60 -15.97
N THR A 163 -3.87 16.28 -17.25
CA THR A 163 -4.89 16.48 -18.30
C THR A 163 -6.15 15.64 -18.11
N SER A 164 -6.03 14.45 -17.53
CA SER A 164 -7.19 13.62 -17.18
C SER A 164 -7.94 14.19 -16.00
N LEU A 165 -7.20 14.70 -15.00
CA LEU A 165 -7.76 15.32 -13.81
C LEU A 165 -8.51 16.62 -14.17
N SER A 166 -7.90 17.49 -15.00
CA SER A 166 -8.53 18.73 -15.45
C SER A 166 -9.81 18.48 -16.23
N ASN A 167 -9.81 17.49 -17.14
CA ASN A 167 -10.99 17.16 -17.93
C ASN A 167 -12.13 16.62 -17.07
N PHE A 168 -11.81 15.84 -16.02
CA PHE A 168 -12.79 15.37 -15.05
C PHE A 168 -13.42 16.53 -14.25
N ILE A 169 -12.60 17.47 -13.76
CA ILE A 169 -13.07 18.66 -13.03
C ILE A 169 -13.94 19.55 -13.92
N ILE A 170 -13.53 19.79 -15.18
CA ILE A 170 -14.32 20.56 -16.15
C ILE A 170 -15.68 19.89 -16.42
N LYS A 171 -15.73 18.56 -16.43
CA LYS A 171 -16.99 17.81 -16.63
C LYS A 171 -17.91 17.92 -15.40
N LEU A 172 -17.34 17.96 -14.19
CA LEU A 172 -18.08 18.12 -12.94
C LEU A 172 -18.66 19.54 -12.78
N GLY A 173 -17.90 20.57 -13.15
CA GLY A 173 -18.37 21.96 -13.10
C GLY A 173 -19.37 22.36 -14.19
N LYS A 174 -19.81 21.41 -15.02
CA LYS A 174 -20.88 21.59 -16.02
C LYS A 174 -22.23 21.02 -15.56
N PHE A 175 -22.31 20.46 -14.35
CA PHE A 175 -23.55 20.14 -13.65
C PHE A 175 -23.86 21.25 -12.64
#